data_AF-A0A255GT32-F1
#
_entry.id   AF-A0A255GT32-F1
#
_cell.length_a   1.000
_cell.length_b   1.000
_cell.length_c   1.000
_cell.angle_alpha   90.00
_cell.angle_beta   90.00
_cell.angle_gamma   90.00
#
_symmetry.space_group_name_H-M   'P 1'
#
loop_
_entity.id
_entity.type
_entity.pdbx_description
1 polymer ?
#
loop_
_entity_poly.entity_id
_entity_poly.type
_entity_poly.pdbx_seq_one_letter_code
_entity_poly.pdbx_strand_id
1 'polypeptide(L)'
;MVIGCVIGLVLTGFFVMGRLTSEPATPGPPTIEPTPTRTPSTRRTPSPRPTDPTRTPSATSSSEDSPCPTREVPAVVPGWQAIGSVKDGAAFDVPQDFTFSEGTLFGQEAKSGVVLAHCATFYARGQACEKKSSDRGSIGLVTYGSRTNRDGDPVKYAEQWARLSNTDYDTGQVGEVPAPTVTKVRTASGAEATVATVEAADSTPSKDCPAPRFRVTVVGIELADARRALLVIDTDRGTDKDLPDDIEKQIISSLRPL
;
A
#
# COMPACT_ATOMS: atom_id res chain seq x y z
N MET A 1 -34.06 -32.32 21.71
CA MET A 1 -33.54 -31.07 22.32
C MET A 1 -32.86 -30.29 21.22
N VAL A 2 -33.47 -29.19 20.80
CA VAL A 2 -33.06 -28.40 19.63
C VAL A 2 -31.88 -27.51 20.04
N ILE A 3 -30.71 -27.69 19.44
CA ILE A 3 -29.55 -26.81 19.66
C ILE A 3 -29.66 -25.68 18.65
N GLY A 4 -29.94 -24.48 19.17
CA GLY A 4 -30.07 -23.25 18.42
C GLY A 4 -28.76 -22.85 17.76
N CYS A 5 -28.82 -22.68 16.44
CA CYS A 5 -27.75 -22.14 15.62
C CYS A 5 -27.78 -20.60 15.76
N VAL A 6 -26.80 -20.02 16.47
CA VAL A 6 -26.61 -18.57 16.48
C VAL A 6 -25.64 -18.24 15.36
N ILE A 7 -26.19 -17.76 14.24
CA ILE A 7 -25.42 -17.24 13.11
C ILE A 7 -24.95 -15.84 13.49
N GLY A 8 -23.73 -15.74 14.00
CA GLY A 8 -23.02 -14.48 14.18
C GLY A 8 -22.30 -14.12 12.88
N LEU A 9 -22.86 -13.16 12.14
CA LEU A 9 -22.24 -12.58 10.96
C LEU A 9 -21.11 -11.66 11.42
N VAL A 10 -19.85 -11.99 11.11
CA VAL A 10 -18.67 -11.21 11.51
C VAL A 10 -17.96 -10.72 10.25
N LEU A 11 -17.76 -9.41 10.18
CA LEU A 11 -17.08 -8.73 9.09
C LEU A 11 -15.57 -8.71 9.39
N THR A 12 -14.78 -9.45 8.61
CA THR A 12 -13.33 -9.25 8.53
C THR A 12 -13.02 -7.86 7.99
N GLY A 13 -12.36 -7.01 8.79
CA GLY A 13 -11.93 -5.69 8.38
C GLY A 13 -10.45 -5.67 7.99
N PHE A 14 -10.16 -5.57 6.70
CA PHE A 14 -8.97 -4.88 6.22
C PHE A 14 -9.27 -3.38 6.29
N PHE A 15 -8.48 -2.60 7.03
CA PHE A 15 -8.68 -1.15 7.09
C PHE A 15 -7.96 -0.47 5.92
N VAL A 16 -8.72 -0.05 4.91
CA VAL A 16 -8.32 1.02 3.99
C VAL A 16 -8.90 2.31 4.56
N MET A 17 -8.07 3.10 5.25
CA MET A 17 -8.55 4.36 5.84
C MET A 17 -8.51 5.48 4.77
N GLY A 18 -9.68 5.79 4.20
CA GLY A 18 -9.90 6.98 3.38
C GLY A 18 -9.95 8.25 4.24
N ARG A 19 -9.53 9.38 3.64
CA ARG A 19 -9.37 10.72 4.22
C ARG A 19 -10.42 11.08 5.29
N LEU A 20 -9.95 11.41 6.50
CA LEU A 20 -10.74 12.14 7.49
C LEU A 20 -10.91 13.59 7.03
N THR A 21 -12.04 13.92 6.41
CA THR A 21 -12.46 15.31 6.25
C THR A 21 -13.03 15.78 7.59
N SER A 22 -12.34 16.71 8.23
CA SER A 22 -12.86 17.47 9.36
C SER A 22 -14.00 18.37 8.88
N GLU A 23 -15.23 18.09 9.30
CA GLU A 23 -16.32 19.06 9.28
C GLU A 23 -16.08 20.14 10.34
N PRO A 24 -16.39 21.41 10.01
CA PRO A 24 -16.92 22.33 10.99
C PRO A 24 -18.39 22.69 10.73
N ALA A 25 -19.08 22.90 11.85
CA ALA A 25 -20.51 23.11 12.05
C ALA A 25 -21.22 24.18 11.20
N THR A 26 -22.47 23.87 10.89
CA THR A 26 -23.55 24.74 10.36
C THR A 26 -23.93 25.88 11.31
N PRO A 27 -24.29 27.06 10.76
CA PRO A 27 -25.50 27.77 11.18
C PRO A 27 -26.44 28.10 10.00
N GLY A 28 -27.75 28.17 10.29
CA GLY A 28 -28.90 28.16 9.36
C GLY A 28 -29.22 29.44 8.54
N PRO A 29 -30.42 29.51 7.91
CA PRO A 29 -30.69 30.12 6.60
C PRO A 29 -31.26 31.56 6.64
N PRO A 30 -31.36 32.26 5.48
CA PRO A 30 -32.70 32.49 4.90
C PRO A 30 -32.83 32.59 3.35
N THR A 31 -33.81 31.88 2.78
CA THR A 31 -35.07 32.37 2.12
C THR A 31 -35.05 33.34 0.89
N ILE A 32 -35.67 32.86 -0.21
CA ILE A 32 -36.46 33.50 -1.32
C ILE A 32 -35.80 33.95 -2.66
N GLU A 33 -36.23 33.28 -3.75
CA GLU A 33 -36.28 33.73 -5.17
C GLU A 33 -37.65 34.41 -5.45
N PRO A 34 -37.84 35.38 -6.39
CA PRO A 34 -38.00 35.02 -7.82
C PRO A 34 -37.60 36.09 -8.89
N THR A 35 -37.54 35.61 -10.13
CA THR A 35 -37.32 36.23 -11.47
C THR A 35 -38.27 37.41 -11.86
N PRO A 36 -37.93 38.30 -12.83
CA PRO A 36 -38.57 38.32 -14.17
C PRO A 36 -37.61 38.70 -15.35
N THR A 37 -37.54 37.96 -16.47
CA THR A 37 -38.34 38.04 -17.73
C THR A 37 -37.80 38.96 -18.86
N ARG A 38 -37.63 38.34 -20.06
CA ARG A 38 -37.89 38.80 -21.47
C ARG A 38 -36.74 39.03 -22.50
N THR A 39 -36.83 38.20 -23.55
CA THR A 39 -36.30 38.17 -24.96
C THR A 39 -36.63 39.45 -25.78
N PRO A 40 -36.25 39.67 -27.08
CA PRO A 40 -35.64 38.77 -28.10
C PRO A 40 -34.62 39.42 -29.11
N SER A 41 -33.88 38.61 -29.90
CA SER A 41 -33.85 38.73 -31.38
C SER A 41 -32.84 37.83 -32.10
N THR A 42 -33.27 37.47 -33.30
CA THR A 42 -32.76 36.57 -34.33
C THR A 42 -31.40 36.88 -34.97
N ARG A 43 -30.74 35.76 -35.32
CA ARG A 43 -30.03 35.46 -36.60
C ARG A 43 -28.69 36.18 -36.87
N ARG A 44 -27.63 35.36 -36.98
CA ARG A 44 -26.66 35.31 -38.10
C ARG A 44 -25.65 34.17 -37.89
N THR A 45 -25.64 33.20 -38.80
CA THR A 45 -24.45 32.38 -39.14
C THR A 45 -23.47 33.30 -39.87
N PRO A 46 -22.15 33.32 -39.55
CA PRO A 46 -21.23 32.47 -40.33
C PRO A 46 -19.93 32.02 -39.63
N SER A 47 -19.34 30.98 -40.24
CA SER A 47 -17.90 30.73 -40.40
C SER A 47 -17.18 29.77 -39.41
N PRO A 48 -16.46 28.75 -39.92
CA PRO A 48 -15.69 27.81 -39.12
C PRO A 48 -14.40 28.47 -38.59
N ARG A 49 -14.14 28.30 -37.30
CA ARG A 49 -12.93 28.81 -36.62
C ARG A 49 -11.76 27.84 -36.83
N PRO A 50 -10.54 28.34 -37.12
CA PRO A 50 -9.37 27.49 -37.30
C PRO A 50 -8.94 26.81 -36.00
N THR A 51 -8.46 25.58 -36.15
CA THR A 51 -7.86 24.73 -35.13
C THR A 51 -6.44 25.19 -34.78
N ASP A 52 -6.06 24.94 -33.51
CA ASP A 52 -4.70 24.81 -32.95
C ASP A 52 -3.98 26.09 -32.42
N PRO A 53 -3.02 25.99 -31.46
CA PRO A 53 -2.51 24.81 -30.75
C PRO A 53 -2.31 24.98 -29.21
N THR A 54 -1.84 23.91 -28.58
CA THR A 54 -1.10 23.89 -27.30
C THR A 54 -1.94 23.97 -26.01
N ARG A 55 -2.56 22.84 -25.66
CA ARG A 55 -2.94 22.55 -24.27
C ARG A 55 -1.68 22.09 -23.52
N THR A 56 -1.03 23.01 -22.81
CA THR A 56 -0.03 22.67 -21.81
C THR A 56 -0.64 21.64 -20.84
N PRO A 57 -0.01 20.48 -20.58
CA PRO A 57 -0.50 19.60 -19.54
C PRO A 57 -0.42 20.36 -18.22
N SER A 58 -1.57 20.52 -17.55
CA SER A 58 -1.60 20.99 -16.17
C SER A 58 -0.72 20.06 -15.34
N ALA A 59 0.32 20.62 -14.72
CA ALA A 59 1.05 19.93 -13.67
C ALA A 59 0.03 19.55 -12.58
N THR A 60 -0.24 18.26 -12.46
CA THR A 60 -1.11 17.72 -11.41
C THR A 60 -0.46 18.04 -10.06
N SER A 61 -1.20 18.79 -9.26
CA SER A 61 -0.93 19.09 -7.85
C SER A 61 -0.45 17.83 -7.12
N SER A 62 0.85 17.77 -6.82
CA SER A 62 1.41 16.78 -5.89
C SER A 62 0.85 17.11 -4.52
N SER A 63 -0.16 16.35 -4.10
CA SER A 63 -0.72 16.49 -2.75
C SER A 63 0.32 15.94 -1.78
N GLU A 64 1.14 16.81 -1.18
CA GLU A 64 2.19 16.42 -0.22
C GLU A 64 1.63 15.65 0.99
N ASP A 65 0.32 15.79 1.27
CA ASP A 65 -0.42 15.06 2.31
C ASP A 65 -0.89 13.65 1.91
N SER A 66 -0.62 13.19 0.68
CA SER A 66 -0.95 11.82 0.29
C SER A 66 -0.10 10.82 1.09
N PRO A 67 -0.66 9.71 1.56
CA PRO A 67 0.12 8.60 2.11
C PRO A 67 1.24 8.12 1.18
N CYS A 68 1.08 8.29 -0.14
CA CYS A 68 2.14 8.07 -1.12
C CYS A 68 2.18 9.26 -2.09
N PRO A 69 2.99 10.31 -1.83
CA PRO A 69 3.21 11.35 -2.81
C PRO A 69 4.14 10.78 -3.87
N THR A 70 3.54 10.28 -4.96
CA THR A 70 4.29 9.58 -5.99
C THR A 70 5.09 10.55 -6.85
N ARG A 71 6.34 10.18 -7.15
CA ARG A 71 7.10 10.77 -8.24
C ARG A 71 7.11 9.78 -9.39
N GLU A 72 6.78 10.26 -10.58
CA GLU A 72 6.97 9.45 -11.78
C GLU A 72 8.47 9.18 -11.96
N VAL A 73 8.83 7.91 -11.89
CA VAL A 73 10.19 7.42 -12.08
C VAL A 73 10.15 6.28 -13.09
N PRO A 74 11.14 6.19 -13.99
CA PRO A 74 11.20 5.06 -14.92
C PRO A 74 11.48 3.77 -14.14
N ALA A 75 10.83 2.69 -14.56
CA ALA A 75 11.19 1.34 -14.13
C ALA A 75 12.60 1.00 -14.64
N VAL A 76 13.38 0.35 -13.78
CA VAL A 76 14.69 -0.20 -14.10
C VAL A 76 14.58 -1.65 -14.56
N VAL A 77 13.48 -2.33 -14.22
CA VAL A 77 13.15 -3.65 -14.75
C VAL A 77 12.30 -3.51 -16.02
N PRO A 78 12.73 -4.07 -17.17
CA PRO A 78 11.97 -3.97 -18.42
C PRO A 78 10.55 -4.55 -18.31
N GLY A 79 9.56 -3.78 -18.76
CA GLY A 79 8.15 -4.17 -18.75
C GLY A 79 7.45 -4.04 -17.40
N TRP A 80 8.15 -3.64 -16.34
CA TRP A 80 7.57 -3.45 -15.01
C TRP A 80 7.11 -2.01 -14.80
N GLN A 81 6.27 -1.79 -13.79
CA GLN A 81 5.85 -0.47 -13.34
C GLN A 81 6.68 -0.08 -12.12
N ALA A 82 7.04 1.20 -12.02
CA ALA A 82 7.77 1.73 -10.88
C ALA A 82 6.82 2.44 -9.90
N ILE A 83 7.04 2.19 -8.61
CA ILE A 83 6.35 2.81 -7.50
C ILE A 83 7.37 3.63 -6.72
N GLY A 84 7.31 4.96 -6.84
CA GLY A 84 8.22 5.90 -6.16
C GLY A 84 7.49 6.73 -5.10
N SER A 85 8.14 6.98 -3.96
CA SER A 85 7.61 7.82 -2.87
C SER A 85 8.57 8.95 -2.54
N VAL A 86 8.19 10.19 -2.82
CA VAL A 86 9.00 11.36 -2.44
C VAL A 86 9.21 11.41 -0.93
N LYS A 87 8.18 11.04 -0.17
CA LYS A 87 8.19 11.00 1.30
C LYS A 87 9.22 10.03 1.85
N ASP A 88 9.29 8.83 1.26
CA ASP A 88 10.21 7.78 1.72
C ASP A 88 11.58 7.85 1.02
N GLY A 89 11.73 8.70 0.00
CA GLY A 89 12.97 8.92 -0.72
C GLY A 89 13.44 7.73 -1.56
N ALA A 90 12.54 6.79 -1.86
CA ALA A 90 12.87 5.55 -2.56
C ALA A 90 11.81 5.14 -3.60
N ALA A 91 12.22 4.26 -4.50
CA ALA A 91 11.37 3.59 -5.47
C ALA A 91 11.71 2.10 -5.60
N PHE A 92 10.71 1.32 -5.99
CA PHE A 92 10.84 -0.09 -6.35
C PHE A 92 9.94 -0.36 -7.57
N ASP A 93 10.21 -1.45 -8.27
CA ASP A 93 9.44 -1.89 -9.42
C ASP A 93 8.64 -3.14 -9.07
N VAL A 94 7.47 -3.27 -9.68
CA VAL A 94 6.64 -4.49 -9.64
C VAL A 94 6.15 -4.84 -11.04
N PRO A 95 5.77 -6.10 -11.32
CA PRO A 95 5.07 -6.47 -12.53
C PRO A 95 3.78 -5.66 -12.78
N GLN A 96 3.32 -5.60 -14.03
CA GLN A 96 2.13 -4.81 -14.44
C GLN A 96 0.81 -5.37 -13.89
N ASP A 97 0.77 -6.64 -13.49
CA ASP A 97 -0.41 -7.28 -12.92
C ASP A 97 -0.60 -6.99 -11.42
N PHE A 98 0.35 -6.30 -10.78
CA PHE A 98 0.18 -5.78 -9.42
C PHE A 98 -0.74 -4.56 -9.44
N THR A 99 -1.58 -4.46 -8.41
CA THR A 99 -2.50 -3.34 -8.24
C THR A 99 -1.90 -2.30 -7.29
N PHE A 100 -1.43 -1.17 -7.84
CA PHE A 100 -1.10 0.00 -7.04
C PHE A 100 -2.37 0.75 -6.61
N SER A 101 -2.45 1.16 -5.35
CA SER A 101 -3.52 2.05 -4.85
C SER A 101 -2.93 3.31 -4.25
N GLU A 102 -3.01 4.41 -4.99
CA GLU A 102 -2.56 5.72 -4.53
C GLU A 102 -3.27 6.13 -3.23
N GLY A 103 -2.52 6.73 -2.32
CA GLY A 103 -3.04 7.18 -1.03
C GLY A 103 -3.52 6.06 -0.09
N THR A 104 -3.23 4.81 -0.41
CA THR A 104 -3.57 3.66 0.45
C THR A 104 -2.39 3.23 1.29
N LEU A 105 -2.67 2.96 2.56
CA LEU A 105 -1.78 2.30 3.52
C LEU A 105 -2.15 0.83 3.64
N PHE A 106 -1.20 -0.01 4.00
CA PHE A 106 -1.47 -1.35 4.52
C PHE A 106 -0.62 -1.62 5.75
N GLY A 107 -0.99 -2.64 6.52
CA GLY A 107 -0.26 -3.03 7.71
C GLY A 107 -1.08 -3.93 8.62
N GLN A 108 -0.55 -4.14 9.82
CA GLN A 108 -1.13 -5.02 10.83
C GLN A 108 -1.36 -4.23 12.12
N GLU A 109 -2.49 -4.46 12.77
CA GLU A 109 -2.82 -3.88 14.06
C GLU A 109 -3.22 -4.98 15.05
N ALA A 110 -2.58 -4.97 16.21
CA ALA A 110 -2.96 -5.78 17.35
C ALA A 110 -2.83 -4.95 18.64
N LYS A 111 -3.34 -5.46 19.76
CA LYS A 111 -3.19 -4.79 21.08
C LYS A 111 -1.74 -4.46 21.42
N SER A 112 -0.78 -5.26 20.94
CA SER A 112 0.65 -5.04 21.17
C SER A 112 1.25 -3.92 20.32
N GLY A 113 0.59 -3.47 19.26
CA GLY A 113 1.11 -2.40 18.41
C GLY A 113 0.58 -2.45 16.98
N VAL A 114 1.09 -1.52 16.18
CA VAL A 114 0.73 -1.34 14.78
C VAL A 114 1.99 -1.20 13.93
N VAL A 115 1.97 -1.80 12.74
CA VAL A 115 2.94 -1.57 11.66
C VAL A 115 2.20 -1.10 10.43
N LEU A 116 2.81 -0.20 9.67
CA LEU A 116 2.20 0.42 8.49
C LEU A 116 3.24 0.62 7.40
N ALA A 117 2.79 0.54 6.15
CA ALA A 117 3.54 0.89 4.95
C ALA A 117 2.68 1.75 4.01
N HIS A 118 3.38 2.63 3.31
CA HIS A 118 2.89 3.53 2.28
C HIS A 118 2.98 2.90 0.89
N CYS A 119 2.33 3.55 -0.08
CA CYS A 119 2.38 3.14 -1.48
C CYS A 119 1.91 1.69 -1.68
N ALA A 120 0.78 1.37 -1.07
CA ALA A 120 0.26 0.02 -1.04
C ALA A 120 0.09 -0.56 -2.45
N THR A 121 0.80 -1.65 -2.70
CA THR A 121 0.88 -2.33 -3.98
C THR A 121 0.59 -3.81 -3.77
N PHE A 122 -0.46 -4.32 -4.39
CA PHE A 122 -1.07 -5.59 -4.02
C PHE A 122 -0.88 -6.65 -5.10
N TYR A 123 -0.49 -7.85 -4.68
CA TYR A 123 -0.39 -9.06 -5.50
C TYR A 123 -1.66 -9.91 -5.37
N ALA A 124 -2.16 -10.44 -6.49
CA ALA A 124 -3.36 -11.26 -6.56
C ALA A 124 -4.59 -10.62 -5.86
N ARG A 125 -4.70 -9.29 -5.91
CA ARG A 125 -5.80 -8.54 -5.29
C ARG A 125 -7.14 -8.95 -5.87
N GLY A 126 -8.10 -9.24 -5.00
CA GLY A 126 -9.43 -9.71 -5.38
C GLY A 126 -9.48 -11.16 -5.85
N GLN A 127 -8.35 -11.88 -5.80
CA GLN A 127 -8.24 -13.26 -6.29
C GLN A 127 -8.08 -14.25 -5.14
N ALA A 128 -7.72 -13.79 -3.94
CA ALA A 128 -7.76 -14.61 -2.74
C ALA A 128 -9.20 -14.73 -2.24
N CYS A 129 -9.65 -15.91 -1.83
CA CYS A 129 -10.86 -16.09 -1.01
C CYS A 129 -12.16 -15.44 -1.54
N GLU A 130 -12.24 -15.19 -2.85
CA GLU A 130 -13.38 -14.60 -3.57
C GLU A 130 -13.89 -13.24 -3.03
N LYS A 131 -13.09 -12.52 -2.23
CA LYS A 131 -13.42 -11.18 -1.71
C LYS A 131 -12.65 -10.11 -2.50
N LYS A 132 -13.26 -8.97 -2.79
CA LYS A 132 -12.63 -7.91 -3.59
C LYS A 132 -11.39 -7.27 -2.94
N SER A 133 -11.31 -7.33 -1.61
CA SER A 133 -10.24 -6.71 -0.83
C SER A 133 -9.16 -7.69 -0.38
N SER A 134 -9.26 -8.96 -0.73
CA SER A 134 -8.27 -9.97 -0.33
C SER A 134 -7.20 -10.11 -1.39
N ASP A 135 -5.98 -9.86 -0.98
CA ASP A 135 -4.74 -10.07 -1.72
C ASP A 135 -3.98 -11.28 -1.15
N ARG A 136 -2.97 -11.74 -1.89
CA ARG A 136 -1.98 -12.72 -1.39
C ARG A 136 -0.65 -12.10 -1.06
N GLY A 137 -0.52 -10.80 -1.32
CA GLY A 137 0.69 -10.07 -0.99
C GLY A 137 0.47 -8.58 -1.04
N SER A 138 1.12 -7.90 -0.12
CA SER A 138 1.14 -6.46 0.02
C SER A 138 2.58 -5.96 0.08
N ILE A 139 2.88 -4.94 -0.71
CA ILE A 139 4.21 -4.37 -0.86
C ILE A 139 4.14 -2.86 -0.71
N GLY A 140 5.11 -2.28 -0.01
CA GLY A 140 5.20 -0.82 0.09
C GLY A 140 6.38 -0.31 0.91
N LEU A 141 6.46 1.01 0.99
CA LEU A 141 7.58 1.72 1.61
C LEU A 141 7.23 2.17 3.02
N VAL A 142 8.21 2.16 3.92
CA VAL A 142 8.02 2.54 5.32
C VAL A 142 8.83 3.78 5.62
N THR A 143 8.17 4.80 6.17
CA THR A 143 8.82 6.05 6.53
C THR A 143 9.72 5.85 7.75
N TYR A 144 11.00 6.21 7.60
CA TYR A 144 11.97 6.29 8.68
C TYR A 144 11.52 7.27 9.77
N GLY A 145 11.73 6.89 11.04
CA GLY A 145 11.40 7.74 12.20
C GLY A 145 9.90 7.90 12.44
N SER A 146 9.05 7.17 11.71
CA SER A 146 7.61 7.15 11.94
C SER A 146 7.27 6.50 13.28
N ARG A 147 6.02 6.68 13.74
CA ARG A 147 5.55 6.05 14.98
C ARG A 147 5.67 4.52 14.95
N THR A 148 5.55 3.92 13.76
CA THR A 148 5.65 2.47 13.56
C THR A 148 7.07 1.99 13.31
N ASN A 149 7.96 2.83 12.75
CA ASN A 149 9.35 2.49 12.45
C ASN A 149 10.33 3.57 12.98
N ARG A 150 10.66 3.53 14.27
CA ARG A 150 11.54 4.52 14.90
C ARG A 150 13.02 4.33 14.57
N ASP A 151 13.48 3.08 14.56
CA ASP A 151 14.91 2.75 14.50
C ASP A 151 15.42 2.65 13.04
N GLY A 152 14.54 2.47 12.06
CA GLY A 152 14.95 2.23 10.66
C GLY A 152 15.74 0.94 10.46
N ASP A 153 15.63 0.00 11.40
CA ASP A 153 16.33 -1.28 11.36
C ASP A 153 15.46 -2.34 10.65
N PRO A 154 15.86 -2.82 9.46
CA PRO A 154 15.07 -3.78 8.71
C PRO A 154 14.87 -5.11 9.46
N VAL A 155 15.84 -5.53 10.29
CA VAL A 155 15.76 -6.80 11.03
C VAL A 155 14.70 -6.72 12.11
N LYS A 156 14.76 -5.68 12.94
CA LYS A 156 13.75 -5.44 13.99
C LYS A 156 12.36 -5.22 13.40
N TYR A 157 12.28 -4.50 12.28
CA TYR A 157 11.00 -4.23 11.65
C TYR A 157 10.38 -5.48 11.03
N ALA A 158 11.18 -6.36 10.42
CA ALA A 158 10.72 -7.67 9.93
C ALA A 158 10.17 -8.54 11.08
N GLU A 159 10.88 -8.62 12.20
CA GLU A 159 10.43 -9.36 13.39
C GLU A 159 9.12 -8.78 13.94
N GLN A 160 9.03 -7.46 14.10
CA GLN A 160 7.83 -6.79 14.58
C GLN A 160 6.64 -7.03 13.65
N TRP A 161 6.85 -6.89 12.34
CA TRP A 161 5.80 -7.07 11.34
C TRP A 161 5.32 -8.52 11.31
N ALA A 162 6.23 -9.50 11.28
CA ALA A 162 5.92 -10.92 11.34
C ALA A 162 5.15 -11.28 12.62
N ARG A 163 5.54 -10.70 13.77
CA ARG A 163 4.84 -10.89 15.03
C ARG A 163 3.40 -10.40 14.99
N LEU A 164 3.16 -9.21 14.44
CA LEU A 164 1.81 -8.68 14.30
C LEU A 164 1.00 -9.45 13.27
N SER A 165 1.62 -9.88 12.17
CA SER A 165 0.99 -10.71 11.14
C SER A 165 0.57 -12.08 11.67
N ASN A 166 1.34 -12.64 12.62
CA ASN A 166 1.02 -13.90 13.29
C ASN A 166 0.29 -13.72 14.62
N THR A 167 -0.36 -12.58 14.84
CA THR A 167 -1.21 -12.37 16.02
C THR A 167 -2.66 -12.59 15.66
N ASP A 168 -3.31 -13.55 16.33
CA ASP A 168 -4.76 -13.72 16.24
C ASP A 168 -5.45 -12.44 16.74
N TYR A 169 -6.27 -11.85 15.89
CA TYR A 169 -6.91 -10.57 16.18
C TYR A 169 -7.89 -10.65 17.37
N ASP A 170 -8.64 -11.75 17.47
CA ASP A 170 -9.70 -11.92 18.49
C ASP A 170 -9.11 -12.14 19.88
N THR A 171 -8.13 -13.04 19.97
CA THR A 171 -7.54 -13.52 21.22
C THR A 171 -6.28 -12.75 21.60
N GLY A 172 -5.60 -12.12 20.64
CA GLY A 172 -4.27 -11.53 20.81
C GLY A 172 -3.16 -12.56 20.98
N GLN A 173 -3.44 -13.85 20.78
CA GLN A 173 -2.44 -14.90 20.83
C GLN A 173 -1.50 -14.76 19.65
N VAL A 174 -0.19 -14.78 19.94
CA VAL A 174 0.84 -14.72 18.91
C VAL A 174 1.29 -16.13 18.61
N GLY A 175 1.22 -16.54 17.35
CA GLY A 175 1.81 -17.77 16.85
C GLY A 175 3.34 -17.73 16.88
N GLU A 176 3.98 -18.81 16.46
CA GLU A 176 5.44 -18.87 16.39
C GLU A 176 5.99 -17.89 15.34
N VAL A 177 7.01 -17.13 15.72
CA VAL A 177 7.70 -16.19 14.82
C VAL A 177 9.18 -16.57 14.82
N PRO A 178 9.68 -17.19 13.75
CA PRO A 178 11.10 -17.53 13.65
C PRO A 178 11.98 -16.27 13.63
N ALA A 179 13.24 -16.44 14.02
CA ALA A 179 14.23 -15.37 13.89
C ALA A 179 14.41 -14.98 12.40
N PRO A 180 14.56 -13.68 12.08
CA PRO A 180 14.80 -13.26 10.71
C PRO A 180 16.09 -13.85 10.12
N THR A 181 16.01 -14.38 8.91
CA THR A 181 17.18 -14.65 8.08
C THR A 181 17.67 -13.34 7.47
N VAL A 182 18.93 -13.00 7.68
CA VAL A 182 19.51 -11.72 7.24
C VAL A 182 20.55 -11.94 6.15
N THR A 183 20.40 -11.24 5.03
CA THR A 183 21.37 -11.23 3.94
C THR A 183 21.70 -9.81 3.51
N LYS A 184 22.86 -9.64 2.88
CA LYS A 184 23.24 -8.39 2.21
C LYS A 184 23.25 -8.62 0.72
N VAL A 185 22.64 -7.72 -0.04
CA VAL A 185 22.59 -7.76 -1.50
C VAL A 185 22.94 -6.39 -2.05
N ARG A 186 23.39 -6.36 -3.30
CA ARG A 186 23.52 -5.11 -4.05
C ARG A 186 22.37 -5.01 -5.04
N THR A 187 21.63 -3.90 -5.00
CA THR A 187 20.51 -3.66 -5.91
C THR A 187 21.01 -3.33 -7.32
N ALA A 188 20.12 -3.35 -8.31
CA ALA A 188 20.43 -3.00 -9.69
C ALA A 188 20.90 -1.54 -9.85
N SER A 189 20.52 -0.65 -8.93
CA SER A 189 21.02 0.73 -8.88
C SER A 189 22.40 0.84 -8.21
N GLY A 190 22.95 -0.26 -7.70
CA GLY A 190 24.23 -0.31 -7.00
C GLY A 190 24.16 -0.01 -5.50
N ALA A 191 22.96 0.14 -4.92
CA ALA A 191 22.80 0.37 -3.49
C ALA A 191 23.07 -0.92 -2.70
N GLU A 192 23.75 -0.82 -1.57
CA GLU A 192 23.85 -1.92 -0.61
C GLU A 192 22.53 -2.01 0.16
N ALA A 193 21.94 -3.20 0.18
CA ALA A 193 20.67 -3.47 0.84
C ALA A 193 20.83 -4.56 1.89
N THR A 194 20.23 -4.35 3.07
CA THR A 194 20.05 -5.39 4.08
C THR A 194 18.66 -5.98 3.92
N VAL A 195 18.57 -7.29 3.68
CA VAL A 195 17.31 -8.03 3.51
C VAL A 195 17.11 -8.90 4.74
N ALA A 196 16.02 -8.69 5.45
CA ALA A 196 15.60 -9.50 6.59
C ALA A 196 14.29 -10.21 6.25
N THR A 197 14.29 -11.54 6.26
CA THR A 197 13.14 -12.36 5.91
C THR A 197 12.73 -13.23 7.09
N VAL A 198 11.44 -13.19 7.44
CA VAL A 198 10.80 -14.10 8.39
C VAL A 198 9.79 -14.94 7.61
N GLU A 199 9.91 -16.26 7.68
CA GLU A 199 8.96 -17.19 7.08
C GLU A 199 8.50 -18.16 8.17
N ALA A 200 7.20 -18.14 8.49
CA ALA A 200 6.62 -19.04 9.48
C ALA A 200 6.06 -20.30 8.81
N ALA A 201 6.29 -21.45 9.44
CA ALA A 201 5.80 -22.75 8.98
C ALA A 201 4.30 -22.94 9.21
N ASP A 202 3.73 -22.19 10.15
CA ASP A 202 2.30 -22.11 10.44
C ASP A 202 1.93 -20.65 10.67
N SER A 203 0.94 -20.14 9.93
CA SER A 203 0.28 -18.88 10.26
C SER A 203 -0.84 -19.12 11.27
N THR A 204 -1.16 -18.10 12.06
CA THR A 204 -2.38 -18.04 12.85
C THR A 204 -3.44 -17.42 11.93
N PRO A 205 -4.20 -18.24 11.20
CA PRO A 205 -4.88 -17.75 10.02
C PRO A 205 -6.13 -16.96 10.40
N SER A 206 -6.42 -15.93 9.61
CA SER A 206 -7.78 -15.39 9.55
C SER A 206 -8.75 -16.51 9.16
N LYS A 207 -9.83 -16.69 9.92
CA LYS A 207 -10.85 -17.74 9.69
C LYS A 207 -11.47 -17.69 8.29
N ASP A 208 -11.50 -16.51 7.69
CA ASP A 208 -12.20 -16.24 6.43
C ASP A 208 -11.31 -16.32 5.19
N CYS A 209 -10.00 -16.21 5.37
CA CYS A 209 -9.04 -16.28 4.26
C CYS A 209 -7.73 -16.87 4.76
N PRO A 210 -7.71 -18.17 5.07
CA PRO A 210 -6.53 -18.80 5.64
C PRO A 210 -5.43 -18.89 4.59
N ALA A 211 -4.22 -18.56 5.01
CA ALA A 211 -2.98 -18.96 4.35
C ALA A 211 -2.23 -19.88 5.31
N PRO A 212 -1.73 -21.05 4.87
CA PRO A 212 -1.08 -21.98 5.81
C PRO A 212 0.21 -21.39 6.37
N ARG A 213 0.88 -20.51 5.62
CA ARG A 213 2.16 -19.89 5.96
C ARG A 213 2.17 -18.44 5.53
N PHE A 214 3.11 -17.67 6.07
CA PHE A 214 3.39 -16.32 5.60
C PHE A 214 4.89 -16.09 5.47
N ARG A 215 5.27 -15.15 4.61
CA ARG A 215 6.63 -14.63 4.51
C ARG A 215 6.57 -13.10 4.53
N VAL A 216 7.34 -12.53 5.46
CA VAL A 216 7.60 -11.10 5.55
C VAL A 216 9.06 -10.87 5.22
N THR A 217 9.32 -10.06 4.19
CA THR A 217 10.65 -9.59 3.82
C THR A 217 10.71 -8.08 3.98
N VAL A 218 11.66 -7.59 4.77
CA VAL A 218 11.97 -6.16 4.88
C VAL A 218 13.35 -5.89 4.33
N VAL A 219 13.44 -4.92 3.42
CA VAL A 219 14.69 -4.51 2.77
C VAL A 219 15.00 -3.08 3.17
N GLY A 220 16.19 -2.84 3.72
CA GLY A 220 16.68 -1.50 4.03
C GLY A 220 17.80 -1.07 3.09
N ILE A 221 17.69 0.13 2.52
CA ILE A 221 18.76 0.83 1.80
C ILE A 221 19.08 2.16 2.48
N GLU A 222 20.33 2.60 2.41
CA GLU A 222 20.73 3.93 2.88
C GLU A 222 20.43 4.99 1.83
N LEU A 223 19.90 6.13 2.30
CA LEU A 223 19.64 7.32 1.50
C LEU A 223 20.79 8.32 1.64
N ALA A 224 20.80 9.33 0.77
CA ALA A 224 21.87 10.32 0.72
C ALA A 224 22.05 11.12 2.03
N ASP A 225 20.99 11.24 2.84
CA ASP A 225 20.99 11.93 4.13
C ASP A 225 21.23 11.00 5.33
N ALA A 226 21.76 9.80 5.07
CA ALA A 226 22.01 8.74 6.05
C ALA A 226 20.75 8.18 6.76
N ARG A 227 19.54 8.58 6.34
CA ARG A 227 18.32 7.84 6.70
C ARG A 227 18.27 6.52 5.94
N ARG A 228 17.37 5.63 6.35
CA ARG A 228 17.09 4.38 5.64
C ARG A 228 15.68 4.37 5.09
N ALA A 229 15.52 4.06 3.81
CA ALA A 229 14.24 3.65 3.28
C ALA A 229 14.07 2.15 3.53
N LEU A 230 12.90 1.74 4.03
CA LEU A 230 12.54 0.33 4.10
C LEU A 230 11.46 0.01 3.07
N LEU A 231 11.62 -1.11 2.39
CA LEU A 231 10.58 -1.78 1.61
C LEU A 231 10.11 -2.98 2.43
N VAL A 232 8.80 -3.16 2.57
CA VAL A 232 8.22 -4.38 3.15
C VAL A 232 7.44 -5.13 2.08
N ILE A 233 7.60 -6.45 2.08
CA ILE A 233 6.88 -7.42 1.26
C ILE A 233 6.26 -8.41 2.24
N ASP A 234 4.95 -8.37 2.37
CA ASP A 234 4.16 -9.28 3.23
C ASP A 234 3.34 -10.19 2.32
N THR A 235 3.55 -11.50 2.39
CA THR A 235 2.96 -12.46 1.44
C THR A 235 2.46 -13.72 2.12
N ASP A 236 1.30 -14.20 1.65
CA ASP A 236 0.80 -15.53 1.92
C ASP A 236 1.67 -16.58 1.22
N ARG A 237 1.86 -17.73 1.88
CA ARG A 237 2.61 -18.86 1.35
C ARG A 237 1.82 -20.16 1.47
N GLY A 238 2.09 -21.11 0.57
CA GLY A 238 1.40 -22.39 0.48
C GLY A 238 0.00 -22.30 -0.13
N THR A 239 -0.23 -21.29 -0.97
CA THR A 239 -1.46 -21.06 -1.73
C THR A 239 -1.23 -21.34 -3.21
N ASP A 240 -2.31 -21.41 -3.99
CA ASP A 240 -2.26 -21.51 -5.46
C ASP A 240 -1.78 -20.22 -6.14
N LYS A 241 -1.66 -19.14 -5.36
CA LYS A 241 -1.28 -17.79 -5.77
C LYS A 241 -0.14 -17.28 -4.89
N ASP A 242 0.86 -18.13 -4.65
CA ASP A 242 2.11 -17.72 -3.99
C ASP A 242 2.90 -16.79 -4.90
N LEU A 243 3.44 -15.70 -4.34
CA LEU A 243 4.37 -14.84 -5.05
C LEU A 243 5.64 -15.64 -5.36
N PRO A 244 6.05 -15.78 -6.65
CA PRO A 244 7.27 -16.50 -6.98
C PRO A 244 8.52 -15.82 -6.41
N ASP A 245 9.43 -16.62 -5.88
CA ASP A 245 10.65 -16.12 -5.22
C ASP A 245 11.57 -15.32 -6.17
N ASP A 246 11.55 -15.60 -7.47
CA ASP A 246 12.30 -14.85 -8.49
C ASP A 246 11.70 -13.45 -8.73
N ILE A 247 10.38 -13.33 -8.72
CA ILE A 247 9.68 -12.05 -8.78
C ILE A 247 9.99 -11.23 -7.52
N GLU A 248 9.89 -11.84 -6.33
CA GLU A 248 10.26 -11.18 -5.06
C GLU A 248 11.71 -10.67 -5.11
N LYS A 249 12.67 -11.49 -5.54
CA LYS A 249 14.08 -11.09 -5.70
C LYS A 249 14.25 -9.93 -6.68
N GLN A 250 13.51 -9.91 -7.77
CA GLN A 250 13.60 -8.84 -8.77
C GLN A 250 12.98 -7.53 -8.24
N ILE A 251 11.90 -7.60 -7.47
CA ILE A 251 11.36 -6.45 -6.71
C ILE A 251 12.43 -5.90 -5.76
N ILE A 252 13.03 -6.76 -4.93
CA ILE A 252 14.11 -6.38 -4.00
C ILE A 252 15.29 -5.75 -4.75
N SER A 253 15.70 -6.34 -5.87
CA SER A 253 16.81 -5.84 -6.69
C SER A 253 16.52 -4.49 -7.34
N SER A 254 15.25 -4.11 -7.54
CA SER A 254 14.88 -2.84 -8.14
C SER A 254 14.84 -1.66 -7.15
N LEU A 255 14.90 -1.95 -5.84
CA LEU A 255 14.86 -0.94 -4.78
C LEU A 255 16.02 0.04 -4.92
N ARG A 256 15.70 1.34 -4.91
CA ARG A 256 16.66 2.41 -5.17
C ARG A 256 16.25 3.73 -4.50
N PRO A 257 17.20 4.60 -4.14
CA PRO A 257 16.91 6.01 -3.82
C PRO A 257 16.28 6.76 -5.00
N LEU A 258 15.52 7.81 -4.71
CA LEU A 258 14.92 8.74 -5.70
C LEU A 258 15.86 9.85 -6.20
#